data_AF-A0AA41BAI9-F1
#
_entry.id   AF-A0AA41BAI9-F1
#
_cell.length_a   1.000
_cell.length_b   1.000
_cell.length_c   1.000
_cell.angle_alpha   90.00
_cell.angle_beta   90.00
_cell.angle_gamma   90.00
#
_symmetry.space_group_name_H-M   'P 1'
#
loop_
_entity.id
_entity.type
_entity.pdbx_description
1 polymer ?
#
loop_
_entity_poly.entity_id
_entity_poly.type
_entity_poly.pdbx_seq_one_letter_code
_entity_poly.pdbx_strand_id
1 'polypeptide(L)'
;MFETHTSKDGITVLICQMDDKHLSNTIKAYCREIEKCRKVITQPSAENQMIAIFNSNYSQANIKEQAVNQLKIYHQRLQAYLGEALLRSLNLSHELKIAYGRTGQIKNASGITLELIEGDDDDDYEDDYSHPGHPSHYGNR
;
A
#
# COMPACT_ATOMS: atom_id res chain seq x y z
N MET A 1 -10.53 -5.83 11.47
CA MET A 1 -9.60 -6.82 12.07
C MET A 1 -8.53 -6.05 12.81
N PHE A 2 -8.20 -6.41 14.05
CA PHE A 2 -7.14 -5.73 14.80
C PHE A 2 -5.77 -6.32 14.42
N GLU A 3 -4.81 -5.46 14.12
CA GLU A 3 -3.45 -5.84 13.72
C GLU A 3 -2.50 -5.89 14.93
N THR A 4 -1.62 -6.88 14.95
CA THR A 4 -0.66 -7.11 16.03
C THR A 4 0.78 -6.88 15.60
N HIS A 5 1.62 -6.50 16.56
CA HIS A 5 3.06 -6.38 16.42
C HIS A 5 3.73 -7.35 17.39
N THR A 6 4.62 -8.20 16.89
CA THR A 6 5.49 -9.04 17.71
C THR A 6 6.90 -8.47 17.71
N SER A 7 7.39 -8.12 18.89
CA SER A 7 8.77 -7.64 19.08
C SER A 7 9.78 -8.77 18.91
N LYS A 8 11.07 -8.43 18.86
CA LYS A 8 12.16 -9.41 18.79
C LYS A 8 12.22 -10.32 20.02
N ASP A 9 11.74 -9.83 21.16
CA ASP A 9 11.70 -10.58 22.42
C ASP A 9 10.48 -11.51 22.51
N GLY A 10 9.68 -11.60 21.44
CA GLY A 10 8.49 -12.45 21.37
C GLY A 10 7.23 -11.82 21.99
N ILE A 11 7.32 -10.60 22.51
CA ILE A 11 6.17 -9.89 23.08
C ILE A 11 5.25 -9.45 21.95
N THR A 12 3.98 -9.85 22.02
CA THR A 12 2.96 -9.47 21.05
C THR A 12 2.01 -8.45 21.65
N VAL A 13 1.82 -7.32 20.96
CA VAL A 13 0.92 -6.23 21.36
C VAL A 13 0.02 -5.85 20.20
N LEU A 14 -1.14 -5.27 20.47
CA LEU A 14 -1.92 -4.61 19.42
C LEU A 14 -1.17 -3.36 18.95
N ILE A 15 -1.23 -3.04 17.66
CA ILE A 15 -0.56 -1.84 17.13
C ILE A 15 -1.07 -0.57 17.84
N CYS A 16 -2.36 -0.50 18.14
CA CYS A 16 -2.96 0.61 18.89
C CYS A 16 -2.52 0.70 20.37
N GLN A 17 -1.89 -0.34 20.91
CA GLN A 17 -1.34 -0.34 22.28
C GLN A 17 0.14 0.05 22.33
N MET A 18 0.80 0.17 21.17
CA MET A 18 2.19 0.63 21.12
C MET A 18 2.26 2.08 21.60
N ASP A 19 3.30 2.44 22.35
CA ASP A 19 3.61 3.84 22.60
C ASP A 19 4.13 4.52 21.32
N ASP A 20 4.07 5.85 21.28
CA ASP A 20 4.43 6.63 20.08
C ASP A 20 5.89 6.44 19.66
N LYS A 21 6.79 6.22 20.62
CA LYS A 21 8.22 6.00 20.35
C LYS A 21 8.43 4.64 19.70
N HIS A 22 7.79 3.60 20.21
CA HIS A 22 7.85 2.24 19.69
C HIS A 22 7.20 2.16 18.30
N LEU A 23 6.04 2.80 18.12
CA LEU A 23 5.36 2.93 16.83
C LEU A 23 6.24 3.64 15.80
N SER A 24 6.78 4.81 16.14
CA SER A 24 7.68 5.59 15.28
C SER A 24 8.94 4.79 14.91
N ASN A 25 9.59 4.14 15.87
CA ASN A 25 10.77 3.32 15.62
C ASN A 25 10.47 2.14 14.69
N THR A 26 9.31 1.52 14.84
CA THR A 26 8.86 0.40 14.00
C THR A 26 8.63 0.87 12.56
N ILE A 27 7.95 2.00 12.37
CA ILE A 27 7.74 2.60 11.05
C ILE A 27 9.09 2.97 10.39
N LYS A 28 10.01 3.55 11.16
CA LYS A 28 11.37 3.86 10.69
C LYS A 28 12.13 2.61 10.26
N ALA A 29 11.99 1.51 10.99
CA ALA A 29 12.60 0.24 10.62
C ALA A 29 12.05 -0.27 9.28
N TYR A 30 10.74 -0.29 9.10
CA TYR A 30 10.12 -0.65 7.81
C TYR A 30 10.57 0.28 6.67
N CYS A 31 10.63 1.59 6.92
CA CYS A 31 11.11 2.56 5.93
C CYS A 31 12.54 2.25 5.45
N ARG A 32 13.43 1.87 6.38
CA ARG A 32 14.81 1.47 6.04
C ARG A 32 14.85 0.18 5.21
N GLU A 33 14.03 -0.81 5.54
CA GLU A 33 13.98 -2.06 4.76
C GLU A 33 13.40 -1.83 3.35
N ILE A 34 12.39 -0.98 3.21
CA ILE A 34 11.86 -0.56 1.91
C ILE A 34 12.94 0.16 1.09
N GLU A 35 13.69 1.08 1.71
CA GLU A 35 14.78 1.79 1.04
C GLU A 35 15.87 0.82 0.55
N LYS A 36 16.26 -0.17 1.38
CA LYS A 36 17.21 -1.22 1.00
C LYS A 36 16.72 -2.04 -0.18
N CYS A 37 15.48 -2.53 -0.13
CA CYS A 37 14.88 -3.29 -1.23
C CYS A 37 14.89 -2.47 -2.52
N ARG A 38 14.48 -1.18 -2.44
CA ARG A 38 14.49 -0.28 -3.58
C ARG A 38 15.91 -0.12 -4.16
N LYS A 39 16.91 0.12 -3.31
CA LYS A 39 18.31 0.25 -3.74
C LYS A 39 18.76 -0.98 -4.54
N VAL A 40 18.51 -2.18 -4.03
CA VAL A 40 18.84 -3.45 -4.72
C VAL A 40 18.15 -3.56 -6.08
N ILE A 41 16.87 -3.19 -6.17
CA ILE A 41 16.09 -3.21 -7.42
C ILE A 41 16.68 -2.22 -8.45
N THR A 42 17.00 -1.01 -8.01
CA THR A 42 17.48 0.09 -8.86
C THR A 42 18.97 0.02 -9.18
N GLN A 43 19.77 -0.72 -8.42
CA GLN A 43 21.22 -0.77 -8.61
C GLN A 43 21.60 -1.40 -9.96
N PRO A 44 22.63 -0.83 -10.63
CA PRO A 44 23.15 -1.37 -11.88
C PRO A 44 23.74 -2.77 -11.67
N SER A 45 23.69 -3.61 -12.72
CA SER A 45 24.09 -5.01 -12.66
C SER A 45 25.50 -5.22 -12.08
N ALA A 46 26.47 -4.36 -12.37
CA ALA A 46 27.86 -4.54 -11.93
C ALA A 46 28.05 -4.56 -10.40
N GLU A 47 27.35 -3.73 -9.63
CA GLU A 47 27.43 -3.76 -8.16
C GLU A 47 26.74 -4.99 -7.57
N ASN A 48 25.65 -5.42 -8.22
CA ASN A 48 24.96 -6.66 -7.88
C ASN A 48 25.78 -7.92 -8.24
N GLN A 49 26.80 -7.82 -9.11
CA GLN A 49 27.67 -8.95 -9.45
C GLN A 49 28.57 -9.31 -8.28
N MET A 50 29.09 -8.32 -7.55
CA MET A 50 29.87 -8.55 -6.32
C MET A 50 29.04 -9.31 -5.28
N ILE A 51 27.77 -8.96 -5.09
CA ILE A 51 26.86 -9.65 -4.15
C ILE A 51 26.55 -11.08 -4.60
N ALA A 52 26.37 -11.30 -5.91
CA ALA A 52 26.16 -12.63 -6.49
C ALA A 52 27.41 -13.52 -6.39
N ILE A 53 28.61 -12.95 -6.49
CA ILE A 53 29.89 -13.68 -6.37
C ILE A 53 30.07 -14.27 -4.95
N PHE A 54 29.65 -13.55 -3.90
CA PHE A 54 29.71 -14.09 -2.52
C PHE A 54 28.60 -15.10 -2.21
N ASN A 55 27.50 -15.09 -2.96
CA ASN A 55 26.38 -16.02 -2.81
C ASN A 55 26.29 -16.93 -4.04
N SER A 56 27.23 -17.88 -4.14
CA SER A 56 27.46 -18.78 -5.28
C SER A 56 26.25 -19.59 -5.80
N ASN A 57 25.08 -19.48 -5.18
CA ASN A 57 23.82 -20.12 -5.58
C ASN A 57 22.73 -19.13 -6.07
N TYR A 58 23.01 -17.83 -6.15
CA TYR A 58 22.01 -16.80 -6.49
C TYR A 58 22.28 -16.10 -7.83
N SER A 59 21.36 -16.25 -8.78
CA SER A 59 21.35 -15.42 -9.99
C SER A 59 20.92 -13.99 -9.65
N GLN A 60 21.39 -12.99 -10.40
CA GLN A 60 20.97 -11.59 -10.18
C GLN A 60 19.45 -11.39 -10.34
N ALA A 61 18.83 -12.15 -11.25
CA ALA A 61 17.39 -12.14 -11.44
C ALA A 61 16.67 -12.57 -10.15
N ASN A 62 17.16 -13.61 -9.48
CA ASN A 62 16.60 -14.10 -8.22
C ASN A 62 16.74 -13.07 -7.09
N ILE A 63 17.87 -12.33 -7.02
CA ILE A 63 18.08 -11.30 -5.99
C ILE A 63 17.09 -10.14 -6.17
N LYS A 64 16.89 -9.68 -7.41
CA LYS A 64 15.93 -8.60 -7.69
C LYS A 64 14.49 -9.05 -7.44
N GLU A 65 14.13 -10.25 -7.84
CA GLU A 65 12.80 -10.82 -7.59
C GLU A 65 12.52 -10.94 -6.09
N GLN A 66 13.47 -11.44 -5.31
CA GLN A 66 13.37 -11.48 -3.85
C GLN A 66 13.21 -10.09 -3.25
N ALA A 67 13.98 -9.10 -3.71
CA ALA A 67 13.86 -7.72 -3.24
C ALA A 67 12.48 -7.11 -3.56
N VAL A 68 11.91 -7.40 -4.74
CA VAL A 68 10.54 -6.97 -5.10
C VAL A 68 9.50 -7.59 -4.18
N ASN A 69 9.61 -8.90 -3.91
CA ASN A 69 8.68 -9.59 -3.02
C ASN A 69 8.79 -9.08 -1.58
N GLN A 70 10.01 -8.86 -1.07
CA GLN A 70 10.23 -8.26 0.25
C GLN A 70 9.67 -6.84 0.33
N LEU A 71 9.86 -6.02 -0.71
CA LEU A 71 9.29 -4.67 -0.77
C LEU A 71 7.77 -4.70 -0.63
N LYS A 72 7.08 -5.61 -1.35
CA LYS A 72 5.62 -5.77 -1.24
C LYS A 72 5.19 -6.13 0.18
N ILE A 73 5.87 -7.09 0.81
CA ILE A 73 5.57 -7.52 2.18
C ILE A 73 5.76 -6.37 3.17
N TYR A 74 6.87 -5.64 3.08
CA TYR A 74 7.13 -4.51 3.97
C TYR A 74 6.13 -3.37 3.74
N HIS A 75 5.78 -3.08 2.49
CA HIS A 75 4.76 -2.08 2.16
C HIS A 75 3.40 -2.45 2.76
N GLN A 76 2.93 -3.69 2.58
CA GLN A 76 1.66 -4.16 3.11
C GLN A 76 1.63 -4.07 4.65
N ARG A 77 2.66 -4.59 5.32
CA ARG A 77 2.75 -4.57 6.79
C ARG A 77 2.79 -3.15 7.35
N LEU A 78 3.45 -2.23 6.64
CA LEU A 78 3.58 -0.85 7.07
C LEU A 78 2.24 -0.10 7.15
N GLN A 79 1.24 -0.49 6.36
CA GLN A 79 -0.04 0.22 6.27
C GLN A 79 -0.75 0.33 7.63
N ALA A 80 -0.77 -0.75 8.42
CA ALA A 80 -1.41 -0.75 9.73
C ALA A 80 -0.73 0.22 10.72
N TYR A 81 0.60 0.26 10.73
CA TYR A 81 1.36 1.19 11.57
C TYR A 81 1.18 2.64 11.12
N LEU A 82 1.12 2.90 9.80
CA LEU A 82 0.87 4.23 9.28
C LEU A 82 -0.55 4.73 9.58
N GLY A 83 -1.56 3.84 9.52
CA GLY A 83 -2.92 4.17 9.93
C GLY A 83 -2.97 4.64 11.38
N GLU A 84 -2.33 3.91 12.29
CA GLU A 84 -2.25 4.31 13.70
C GLU A 84 -1.47 5.63 13.88
N ALA A 85 -0.33 5.78 13.20
CA ALA A 85 0.48 7.00 13.29
C ALA A 85 -0.28 8.24 12.78
N LEU A 86 -1.12 8.08 11.76
CA LEU A 86 -1.97 9.14 11.23
C LEU A 86 -3.02 9.57 12.25
N LEU A 87 -3.70 8.61 12.89
CA LEU A 87 -4.69 8.89 13.95
C LEU A 87 -4.07 9.65 15.12
N ARG A 88 -2.79 9.41 15.41
CA ARG A 88 -2.02 10.10 16.46
C ARG A 88 -1.28 11.35 15.99
N SER A 89 -1.43 11.75 14.73
CA SER A 89 -0.75 12.92 14.15
C SER A 89 0.79 12.86 14.22
N LEU A 90 1.39 11.68 14.14
CA LEU A 90 2.84 11.52 14.12
C LEU A 90 3.42 11.94 12.75
N ASN A 91 4.38 12.86 12.75
CA ASN A 91 5.03 13.30 11.51
C ASN A 91 6.21 12.38 11.13
N LEU A 92 5.98 11.53 10.11
CA LEU A 92 6.96 10.58 9.55
C LEU A 92 7.19 10.82 8.05
N SER A 93 6.84 12.01 7.58
CA SER A 93 6.87 12.38 6.16
C SER A 93 8.28 12.32 5.57
N HIS A 94 9.29 12.68 6.36
CA HIS A 94 10.69 12.65 5.96
C HIS A 94 11.17 11.22 5.68
N GLU A 95 10.91 10.29 6.61
CA GLU A 95 11.32 8.90 6.49
C GLU A 95 10.58 8.19 5.35
N LEU A 96 9.30 8.48 5.14
CA LEU A 96 8.54 7.97 4.00
C LEU A 96 9.08 8.49 2.67
N LYS A 97 9.42 9.78 2.57
CA LYS A 97 10.03 10.33 1.35
C LYS A 97 11.36 9.63 1.03
N ILE A 98 12.20 9.40 2.04
CA ILE A 98 13.46 8.66 1.87
C ILE A 98 13.19 7.23 1.41
N ALA A 99 12.27 6.52 2.08
CA ALA A 99 11.94 5.12 1.78
C ALA A 99 11.48 4.92 0.33
N TYR A 100 10.67 5.83 -0.20
CA TYR A 100 10.13 5.77 -1.56
C TYR A 100 10.91 6.58 -2.60
N GLY A 101 12.04 7.18 -2.22
CA GLY A 101 12.97 7.81 -3.16
C GLY A 101 12.48 9.18 -3.64
N ARG A 102 11.59 9.82 -2.88
CA ARG A 102 11.04 11.16 -3.13
C ARG A 102 11.90 12.23 -2.44
N THR A 103 13.23 12.08 -2.52
CA THR A 103 14.21 12.98 -1.87
C THR A 103 14.61 14.17 -2.74
N GLY A 104 14.15 14.24 -3.98
CA GLY A 104 14.26 15.43 -4.82
C GLY A 104 13.27 16.51 -4.41
N GLN A 105 13.64 17.78 -4.58
CA GLN A 105 12.62 18.81 -4.81
C GLN A 105 11.77 18.32 -5.99
N ILE A 106 10.45 18.36 -5.86
CA ILE A 106 9.53 18.16 -6.98
C ILE A 106 9.78 19.31 -7.96
N LYS A 107 10.82 19.19 -8.79
CA LYS A 107 11.04 20.06 -9.93
C LYS A 107 10.07 19.54 -10.98
N ASN A 108 8.91 20.20 -11.04
CA ASN A 108 7.79 19.95 -11.95
C ASN A 108 6.89 18.78 -11.54
N ALA A 109 5.91 19.07 -10.67
CA ALA A 109 4.63 18.37 -10.70
C ALA A 109 3.86 18.85 -11.94
N SER A 110 4.39 18.57 -13.13
CA SER A 110 3.59 18.66 -14.35
C SER A 110 2.80 17.36 -14.45
N GLY A 111 1.55 17.43 -13.99
CA GLY A 111 0.50 16.47 -14.32
C GLY A 111 0.51 15.16 -13.53
N ILE A 112 -0.01 15.19 -12.30
CA ILE A 112 -0.86 14.08 -11.86
C ILE A 112 -2.24 14.70 -11.71
N THR A 113 -3.00 14.70 -12.80
CA THR A 113 -4.45 14.84 -12.72
C THR A 113 -4.93 13.53 -12.14
N LEU A 114 -5.34 13.57 -10.87
CA LEU A 114 -6.17 12.50 -10.32
C LEU A 114 -7.55 12.71 -10.97
N GLU A 115 -7.77 12.14 -12.15
CA GLU A 115 -9.12 11.98 -12.67
C GLU A 115 -9.82 11.02 -11.71
N LEU A 116 -10.58 11.61 -10.79
CA LEU A 116 -11.71 10.93 -10.19
C LEU A 116 -12.53 10.45 -11.39
N ILE A 117 -12.60 9.13 -11.59
CA ILE A 117 -13.62 8.54 -12.45
C ILE A 117 -14.93 8.83 -11.71
N GLU A 118 -15.46 10.03 -11.92
CA GLU A 118 -16.88 10.30 -11.78
C GLU A 118 -17.54 9.36 -12.80
N GLY A 119 -18.15 8.29 -12.27
CA GLY A 119 -19.00 7.44 -13.06
C GLY A 119 -20.23 8.25 -13.44
N ASP A 120 -20.17 8.86 -14.61
CA ASP A 120 -21.35 9.24 -15.37
C ASP A 120 -21.56 8.21 -16.49
N ASP A 121 -22.83 8.06 -16.87
CA ASP A 121 -23.43 7.14 -17.85
C ASP A 121 -23.95 5.84 -17.17
N ASP A 122 -25.24 5.65 -16.85
CA ASP A 122 -26.46 6.12 -17.52
C ASP A 122 -27.63 6.26 -16.52
N ASP A 123 -28.06 7.49 -16.23
CA ASP A 123 -29.46 7.79 -15.94
C ASP A 123 -30.15 7.97 -17.29
N ASP A 124 -30.86 6.95 -17.80
CA ASP A 124 -31.91 7.09 -18.82
C ASP A 124 -32.71 5.78 -18.97
N TYR A 125 -33.66 5.56 -18.06
CA TYR A 125 -34.86 4.80 -18.40
C TYR A 125 -36.07 5.69 -18.12
N GLU A 126 -36.44 6.47 -19.13
CA GLU A 126 -37.75 7.10 -19.20
C GLU A 126 -38.86 6.03 -19.17
N ASP A 127 -39.87 6.41 -18.40
CA ASP A 127 -41.16 5.80 -18.16
C ASP A 127 -41.97 5.68 -19.46
N ASP A 128 -42.35 4.46 -19.88
CA ASP A 128 -43.68 4.27 -20.49
C ASP A 128 -44.15 2.80 -20.62
N TYR A 129 -45.31 2.55 -20.02
CA TYR A 129 -46.31 1.48 -20.25
C TYR A 129 -45.87 0.01 -20.25
N SER A 130 -46.25 -0.71 -19.18
CA SER A 130 -47.47 -1.54 -19.21
C SER A 130 -47.57 -2.39 -17.93
N HIS A 131 -48.37 -1.95 -16.96
CA HIS A 131 -48.83 -2.78 -15.85
C HIS A 131 -49.70 -3.95 -16.36
N PRO A 132 -49.39 -5.22 -16.06
CA PRO A 132 -50.35 -6.29 -16.13
C PRO A 132 -50.75 -6.67 -14.70
N GLY A 133 -51.81 -6.05 -14.16
CA GLY A 133 -52.31 -6.52 -12.88
C GLY A 133 -53.22 -5.58 -12.12
N HIS A 134 -54.39 -5.25 -12.67
CA HIS A 134 -55.57 -5.24 -11.82
C HIS A 134 -56.78 -5.78 -12.59
N PRO A 135 -57.45 -6.83 -12.08
CA PRO A 135 -58.61 -7.43 -12.70
C PRO A 135 -59.85 -6.61 -12.35
N SER A 136 -60.71 -6.29 -13.31
CA SER A 136 -62.10 -5.97 -12.99
C SER A 136 -63.06 -6.27 -14.14
N HIS A 137 -64.13 -6.99 -13.77
CA HIS A 137 -65.33 -7.35 -14.51
C HIS A 137 -65.15 -8.41 -15.59
N TYR A 138 -65.74 -9.61 -15.47
CA TYR A 138 -67.17 -9.82 -15.22
C TYR A 138 -67.47 -10.81 -14.10
N GLY A 139 -68.28 -10.36 -13.13
CA GLY A 139 -69.23 -11.24 -12.47
C GLY A 139 -70.35 -11.55 -13.44
N ASN A 140 -70.47 -12.83 -13.79
CA ASN A 140 -71.72 -13.44 -14.22
C ASN A 140 -72.76 -13.28 -13.09
N ARG A 141 -74.04 -13.25 -13.50
CA ARG A 141 -75.23 -13.74 -12.78
C ARG A 141 -75.12 -13.96 -11.28
#